data_AF-A0A1Y0I8H2-F1
#
_entry.id   AF-A0A1Y0I8H2-F1
#
_cell.length_a   1.000
_cell.length_b   1.000
_cell.length_c   1.000
_cell.angle_alpha   90.00
_cell.angle_beta   90.00
_cell.angle_gamma   90.00
#
_symmetry.space_group_name_H-M   'P 1'
#
loop_
_entity.id
_entity.type
_entity.pdbx_description
1 polymer ?
#
loop_
_entity_poly.entity_id
_entity_poly.type
_entity_poly.pdbx_seq_one_letter_code
_entity_poly.pdbx_strand_id
1 'polypeptide(L)'
;MKYLLIVLATMMISACDDNNDSSPPDCIDCIWLQSSQRVVITQEGGIGALPREVIADYSRDSLPAEALRLLESLERTAAPFDQTQTDVFIYHLVITDEHGLEYEYHDNWYLNVAPTEVTSDWLFFERSDIEKLIEVLAQD
;
A
#
# COMPACT_ATOMS: atom_id res chain seq x y z
N MET A 1 33.19 -22.93 48.12
CA MET A 1 32.36 -22.29 47.09
C MET A 1 31.23 -21.58 47.81
N LYS A 2 31.26 -20.24 47.83
CA LYS A 2 30.29 -19.39 48.56
C LYS A 2 29.24 -18.92 47.56
N TYR A 3 27.98 -19.28 47.79
CA TYR A 3 26.84 -18.74 47.08
C TYR A 3 26.50 -17.39 47.69
N LEU A 4 26.60 -16.31 46.90
CA LEU A 4 26.12 -14.99 47.29
C LEU A 4 24.90 -14.65 46.43
N LEU A 5 23.73 -14.73 47.05
CA LEU A 5 22.46 -14.21 46.56
C LEU A 5 22.51 -12.68 46.57
N ILE A 6 22.19 -12.02 45.45
CA ILE A 6 21.49 -10.72 45.45
C ILE A 6 20.54 -10.72 44.26
N VAL A 7 19.28 -11.05 44.53
CA VAL A 7 18.12 -10.75 43.69
C VAL A 7 17.89 -9.25 43.83
N LEU A 8 18.22 -8.47 42.80
CA LEU A 8 17.87 -7.06 42.75
C LEU A 8 16.56 -6.91 41.98
N ALA A 9 15.48 -6.72 42.74
CA ALA A 9 14.22 -6.22 42.24
C ALA A 9 14.37 -4.72 41.97
N THR A 10 14.31 -4.34 40.70
CA THR A 10 14.00 -2.97 40.30
C THR A 10 12.77 -3.00 39.40
N MET A 11 11.61 -2.98 40.04
CA MET A 11 10.37 -2.49 39.42
C MET A 11 10.59 -1.00 39.11
N MET A 12 10.91 -0.68 37.85
CA MET A 12 10.56 0.62 37.32
C MET A 12 9.14 0.51 36.79
N ILE A 13 8.17 0.90 37.63
CA ILE A 13 6.84 1.24 37.15
C ILE A 13 6.97 2.65 36.61
N SER A 14 7.28 2.79 35.33
CA SER A 14 7.05 4.03 34.60
C SER A 14 5.54 4.15 34.40
N ALA A 15 4.87 4.78 35.36
CA ALA A 15 3.58 5.39 35.12
C ALA A 15 3.81 6.77 34.49
N CYS A 16 3.73 6.82 33.16
CA CYS A 16 3.39 7.98 32.34
C CYS A 16 2.53 7.37 31.21
N ASP A 17 1.22 7.35 31.37
CA ASP A 17 0.26 8.42 31.06
C ASP A 17 0.00 8.52 29.55
N ASP A 18 -1.27 8.28 29.23
CA ASP A 18 -2.02 8.63 28.03
C ASP A 18 -1.27 8.62 26.69
N ASN A 19 -1.44 7.54 25.93
CA ASN A 19 -1.55 7.66 24.47
C ASN A 19 -2.40 6.50 23.98
N ASN A 20 -3.52 6.86 23.36
CA ASN A 20 -4.35 5.99 22.54
C ASN A 20 -3.48 4.94 21.84
N ASP A 21 -3.64 3.69 22.27
CA ASP A 21 -3.22 2.53 21.51
C ASP A 21 -4.21 2.38 20.35
N SER A 22 -4.21 3.36 19.46
CA SER A 22 -4.70 3.22 18.10
C SER A 22 -3.52 2.71 17.28
N SER A 23 -2.97 1.56 17.69
CA SER A 23 -2.34 0.67 16.73
C SER A 23 -3.42 0.44 15.65
N PRO A 24 -3.19 0.86 14.39
CA PRO A 24 -4.16 0.59 13.34
C PRO A 24 -4.41 -0.93 13.36
N PRO A 25 -5.67 -1.38 13.31
CA PRO A 25 -5.98 -2.81 13.36
C PRO A 25 -5.07 -3.50 12.36
N ASP A 26 -4.43 -4.60 12.77
CA ASP A 26 -3.52 -5.38 11.92
C ASP A 26 -4.24 -5.72 10.61
N CYS A 27 -4.06 -4.85 9.62
CA CYS A 27 -4.80 -4.89 8.39
C CYS A 27 -4.06 -5.84 7.47
N ILE A 28 -4.42 -7.11 7.57
CA ILE A 28 -3.79 -8.22 6.85
C ILE A 28 -3.86 -8.00 5.33
N ASP A 29 -4.86 -7.24 4.88
CA ASP A 29 -5.12 -6.94 3.48
C ASP A 29 -4.79 -5.50 3.08
N CYS A 30 -4.15 -4.69 3.94
CA CYS A 30 -3.80 -3.33 3.58
C CYS A 30 -2.64 -3.28 2.58
N ILE A 31 -2.73 -2.31 1.68
CA ILE A 31 -1.72 -2.04 0.66
C ILE A 31 -0.54 -1.25 1.24
N TRP A 32 -0.83 -0.26 2.08
CA TRP A 32 0.17 0.55 2.77
C TRP A 32 0.36 0.07 4.20
N LEU A 33 1.60 -0.24 4.58
CA LEU A 33 1.97 -0.75 5.89
C LEU A 33 2.87 0.24 6.63
N GLN A 34 3.05 0.03 7.94
CA GLN A 34 3.97 0.85 8.72
C GLN A 34 5.42 0.81 8.23
N SER A 35 5.82 -0.26 7.54
CA SER A 35 7.16 -0.39 6.93
C SER A 35 7.27 0.26 5.54
N SER A 36 6.17 0.70 4.93
CA SER A 36 6.17 1.32 3.60
C SER A 36 6.94 2.65 3.59
N GLN A 37 7.73 2.86 2.54
CA GLN A 37 8.64 4.01 2.36
C GLN A 37 8.38 4.82 1.10
N ARG A 38 7.82 4.22 0.05
CA ARG A 38 7.57 4.89 -1.22
C ARG A 38 6.35 4.30 -1.89
N VAL A 39 5.58 5.17 -2.56
CA VAL A 39 4.51 4.80 -3.46
C VAL A 39 4.81 5.37 -4.85
N VAL A 40 4.75 4.52 -5.85
CA VAL A 40 4.78 4.91 -7.26
C VAL A 40 3.47 4.49 -7.90
N ILE A 41 2.77 5.45 -8.48
CA ILE A 41 1.58 5.18 -9.28
C ILE A 41 1.98 5.28 -10.74
N THR A 42 1.60 4.26 -11.51
CA THR A 42 1.83 4.24 -12.95
C THR A 42 0.56 3.95 -13.70
N GLN A 43 0.49 4.44 -14.93
CA GLN A 43 -0.59 4.19 -15.86
C GLN A 43 -0.03 3.55 -17.13
N GLU A 44 -0.72 2.58 -17.70
CA GLU A 44 -0.41 2.07 -19.04
C GLU A 44 -1.65 2.02 -19.92
N GLY A 45 -1.43 2.22 -21.22
CA GLY A 45 -2.48 2.15 -22.21
C GLY A 45 -2.84 0.71 -22.50
N GLY A 46 -4.09 0.39 -22.26
CA GLY A 46 -4.59 -0.96 -22.35
C GLY A 46 -4.64 -1.53 -23.77
N ILE A 47 -5.10 -0.76 -24.75
CA ILE A 47 -5.13 -1.22 -26.15
C ILE A 47 -4.02 -0.52 -26.92
N GLY A 48 -2.96 -1.27 -27.27
CA GLY A 48 -1.91 -0.80 -28.17
C GLY A 48 -0.52 -0.61 -27.57
N ALA A 49 -0.25 -1.16 -26.38
CA ALA A 49 1.08 -1.16 -25.77
C ALA A 49 1.69 0.26 -25.65
N LEU A 50 0.92 1.21 -25.13
CA LEU A 50 1.52 2.47 -24.71
C LEU A 50 2.50 2.17 -23.57
N PRO A 51 3.66 2.83 -23.54
CA PRO A 51 4.63 2.62 -22.47
C PRO A 51 3.98 3.00 -21.14
N ARG A 52 4.29 2.20 -20.11
CA ARG A 52 3.94 2.52 -18.73
C ARG A 52 4.55 3.86 -18.34
N GLU A 53 3.70 4.78 -17.91
CA GLU A 53 4.05 6.14 -17.49
C GLU A 53 3.93 6.26 -15.97
N VAL A 54 4.90 6.92 -15.34
CA VAL A 54 4.84 7.27 -13.92
C VAL A 54 3.99 8.53 -13.77
N ILE A 55 2.87 8.42 -13.07
CA ILE A 55 1.96 9.54 -12.83
C ILE A 55 2.14 10.16 -11.45
N ALA A 56 2.66 9.40 -10.48
CA ALA A 56 3.01 9.91 -9.15
C ALA A 56 4.16 9.09 -8.56
N ASP A 57 5.02 9.76 -7.80
CA ASP A 57 6.19 9.16 -7.15
C ASP A 57 6.51 9.92 -5.86
N TYR A 58 6.17 9.31 -4.74
CA TYR A 58 6.30 9.94 -3.43
C TYR A 58 7.01 9.01 -2.45
N SER A 59 8.00 9.56 -1.76
CA SER A 59 8.47 8.99 -0.51
C SER A 59 7.44 9.23 0.60
N ARG A 60 7.49 8.42 1.66
CA ARG A 60 6.65 8.58 2.84
C ARG A 60 6.69 10.01 3.41
N ASP A 61 7.89 10.61 3.43
CA ASP A 61 8.09 11.95 4.02
C ASP A 61 7.58 13.08 3.13
N SER A 62 7.43 12.83 1.82
CA SER A 62 6.92 13.80 0.84
C SER A 62 5.44 13.61 0.52
N LEU A 63 4.85 12.50 0.98
CA LEU A 63 3.48 12.15 0.65
C LEU A 63 2.52 13.09 1.40
N PRO A 64 1.56 13.71 0.71
CA PRO A 64 0.56 14.53 1.37
C PRO A 64 -0.21 13.76 2.44
N ALA A 65 -0.55 14.42 3.54
CA ALA A 65 -1.23 13.77 4.66
C ALA A 65 -2.59 13.18 4.26
N GLU A 66 -3.31 13.82 3.34
CA GLU A 66 -4.59 13.29 2.84
C GLU A 66 -4.39 12.06 1.95
N ALA A 67 -3.39 12.09 1.07
CA ALA A 67 -3.02 10.95 0.24
C ALA A 67 -2.54 9.75 1.10
N LEU A 68 -1.75 10.01 2.15
CA LEU A 68 -1.33 8.98 3.11
C LEU A 68 -2.52 8.32 3.79
N ARG A 69 -3.50 9.10 4.26
CA ARG A 69 -4.70 8.55 4.91
C ARG A 69 -5.54 7.71 3.95
N LEU A 70 -5.62 8.10 2.68
CA LEU A 70 -6.27 7.29 1.65
C LEU A 70 -5.50 5.98 1.43
N LEU A 71 -4.18 6.04 1.25
CA LEU A 71 -3.31 4.87 1.09
C LEU A 71 -3.40 3.88 2.27
N GLU A 72 -3.44 4.38 3.50
CA GLU A 72 -3.64 3.58 4.71
C GLU A 72 -5.01 2.92 4.80
N SER A 73 -6.00 3.41 4.04
CA SER A 73 -7.35 2.83 3.95
C SER A 73 -7.53 1.87 2.78
N LEU A 74 -6.54 1.75 1.89
CA LEU A 74 -6.65 0.88 0.72
C LEU A 74 -6.42 -0.58 1.10
N GLU A 75 -7.37 -1.42 0.70
CA GLU A 75 -7.34 -2.85 0.91
C GLU A 75 -7.17 -3.59 -0.43
N ARG A 76 -6.54 -4.76 -0.35
CA ARG A 76 -6.45 -5.70 -1.47
C ARG A 76 -7.80 -6.28 -1.78
N THR A 77 -8.04 -6.55 -3.06
CA THR A 77 -9.24 -7.24 -3.54
C THR A 77 -8.92 -8.62 -4.09
N ALA A 78 -9.91 -9.52 -4.02
CA ALA A 78 -9.72 -10.94 -4.33
C ALA A 78 -9.72 -11.29 -5.82
N ALA A 79 -10.10 -10.36 -6.71
CA ALA A 79 -10.23 -10.67 -8.13
C ALA A 79 -10.26 -9.43 -9.02
N PRO A 80 -9.81 -9.57 -10.29
CA PRO A 80 -10.20 -8.64 -11.34
C PRO A 80 -11.71 -8.74 -11.62
N PHE A 81 -12.35 -7.58 -11.82
CA PHE A 81 -13.76 -7.37 -12.10
C PHE A 81 -14.14 -7.71 -13.57
N ASP A 82 -15.44 -7.90 -13.79
CA ASP A 82 -16.08 -8.49 -14.96
C ASP A 82 -15.84 -7.76 -16.31
N GLN A 83 -15.84 -8.56 -17.38
CA GLN A 83 -15.26 -8.39 -18.73
C GLN A 83 -16.05 -7.48 -19.69
N THR A 84 -16.77 -6.48 -19.17
CA THR A 84 -17.76 -5.75 -19.97
C THR A 84 -17.41 -4.30 -20.26
N GLN A 85 -16.36 -3.75 -19.63
CA GLN A 85 -15.91 -2.38 -19.87
C GLN A 85 -14.51 -2.34 -20.47
N THR A 86 -14.37 -1.57 -21.54
CA THR A 86 -13.10 -1.35 -22.24
C THR A 86 -12.56 0.02 -21.87
N ASP A 87 -12.02 0.14 -20.66
CA ASP A 87 -11.24 1.32 -20.32
C ASP A 87 -9.89 1.30 -21.05
N VAL A 88 -9.46 2.48 -21.47
CA VAL A 88 -8.23 2.65 -22.28
C VAL A 88 -6.98 2.58 -21.41
N PHE A 89 -7.10 2.69 -20.09
CA PHE A 89 -5.97 2.75 -19.18
C PHE A 89 -6.08 1.74 -18.05
N ILE A 90 -4.94 1.23 -17.63
CA ILE A 90 -4.77 0.37 -16.46
C ILE A 90 -3.83 1.09 -15.49
N TYR A 91 -4.16 1.05 -14.21
CA TYR A 91 -3.32 1.59 -13.15
C TYR A 91 -2.59 0.48 -12.41
N HIS A 92 -1.39 0.83 -11.96
CA HIS A 92 -0.61 0.02 -11.06
C HIS A 92 -0.07 0.86 -9.92
N LEU A 93 0.07 0.21 -8.79
CA LEU A 93 0.63 0.78 -7.58
C LEU A 93 1.85 -0.04 -7.17
N VAL A 94 3.00 0.60 -7.05
CA VAL A 94 4.23 -0.04 -6.57
C VAL A 94 4.58 0.56 -5.22
N ILE A 95 4.62 -0.29 -4.19
CA ILE A 95 4.98 0.07 -2.83
C ILE A 95 6.38 -0.47 -2.53
N THR A 96 7.29 0.38 -2.08
CA THR A 96 8.61 -0.04 -1.60
C THR A 96 8.65 0.02 -0.07
N ASP A 97 9.16 -1.02 0.58
CA ASP A 97 9.34 -1.06 2.04
C ASP A 97 10.73 -0.54 2.51
N GLU A 98 10.94 -0.54 3.82
CA GLU A 98 12.19 -0.12 4.47
C GLU A 98 13.42 -0.97 4.13
N HIS A 99 13.20 -2.19 3.62
CA HIS A 99 14.25 -3.08 3.14
C HIS A 99 14.50 -2.93 1.64
N GLY A 100 13.74 -2.08 0.95
CA GLY A 100 13.82 -1.89 -0.50
C GLY A 100 13.07 -2.96 -1.30
N LEU A 101 12.21 -3.75 -0.67
CA LEU A 101 11.37 -4.72 -1.38
C LEU A 101 10.20 -4.01 -2.05
N GLU A 102 9.94 -4.36 -3.30
CA GLU A 102 8.85 -3.81 -4.11
C GLU A 102 7.67 -4.77 -4.16
N TYR A 103 6.48 -4.23 -3.92
CA TYR A 103 5.20 -4.93 -4.02
C TYR A 103 4.36 -4.22 -5.07
N GLU A 104 4.00 -4.94 -6.12
CA GLU A 104 3.18 -4.42 -7.20
C GLU A 104 1.74 -4.87 -7.04
N TYR A 105 0.83 -3.91 -7.16
CA TYR A 105 -0.60 -4.12 -7.14
C TYR A 105 -1.18 -3.62 -8.46
N HIS A 106 -2.12 -4.38 -8.99
CA HIS A 106 -2.82 -4.08 -10.24
C HIS A 106 -4.23 -3.58 -9.91
N ASP A 107 -4.75 -2.64 -10.70
CA ASP A 107 -6.18 -2.36 -10.56
C ASP A 107 -6.99 -3.61 -10.90
N ASN A 108 -8.19 -3.70 -10.33
CA ASN A 108 -9.09 -4.82 -10.56
C ASN A 108 -9.64 -4.87 -12.00
N TRP A 109 -9.19 -4.04 -12.95
CA TRP A 109 -9.60 -4.08 -14.35
C TRP A 109 -8.50 -4.60 -15.28
N TYR A 110 -7.30 -4.86 -14.75
CA TYR A 110 -6.12 -5.28 -15.50
C TYR A 110 -6.37 -6.39 -16.54
N LEU A 111 -7.20 -7.39 -16.19
CA LEU A 111 -7.51 -8.51 -17.09
C LEU A 111 -8.38 -8.20 -18.30
N ASN A 112 -9.11 -7.08 -18.29
CA ASN A 112 -9.92 -6.70 -19.45
C ASN A 112 -9.07 -6.33 -20.66
N VAL A 113 -7.76 -6.18 -20.44
CA VAL A 113 -6.93 -5.47 -21.37
C VAL A 113 -5.53 -6.06 -21.58
N ALA A 114 -4.94 -6.69 -20.57
CA ALA A 114 -3.75 -7.52 -20.73
C ALA A 114 -4.16 -9.00 -20.73
N PRO A 115 -4.11 -9.72 -21.87
CA PRO A 115 -4.39 -11.15 -21.92
C PRO A 115 -3.20 -11.93 -21.37
N THR A 116 -2.97 -11.81 -20.07
CA THR A 116 -1.98 -12.59 -19.32
C THR A 116 -2.71 -13.55 -18.39
N GLU A 117 -2.20 -14.78 -18.26
CA GLU A 117 -2.72 -15.73 -17.28
C GLU A 117 -2.54 -15.13 -15.88
N VAL A 118 -3.64 -14.86 -15.16
CA VAL A 118 -3.55 -14.47 -13.76
C VAL A 118 -2.86 -15.59 -12.99
N THR A 119 -1.78 -15.23 -12.30
CA THR A 119 -1.16 -16.10 -11.31
C THR A 119 -1.74 -15.79 -9.93
N SER A 120 -1.69 -16.77 -9.01
CA SER A 120 -2.15 -16.60 -7.62
C SER A 120 -1.43 -15.50 -6.85
N ASP A 121 -0.30 -15.03 -7.37
CA ASP A 121 0.60 -14.11 -6.71
C ASP A 121 0.28 -12.64 -7.04
N TRP A 122 -0.70 -12.42 -7.93
CA TRP A 122 -1.13 -11.07 -8.30
C TRP A 122 -1.98 -10.46 -7.21
N LEU A 123 -1.65 -9.21 -6.87
CA LEU A 123 -2.35 -8.42 -5.87
C LEU A 123 -3.21 -7.39 -6.60
N PHE A 124 -4.46 -7.24 -6.18
CA PHE A 124 -5.40 -6.33 -6.82
C PHE A 124 -5.91 -5.26 -5.87
N PHE A 125 -6.34 -4.12 -6.40
CA PHE A 125 -7.04 -3.06 -5.67
C PHE A 125 -8.23 -2.51 -6.47
N GLU A 126 -9.17 -1.81 -5.84
CA GLU A 126 -10.29 -1.20 -6.57
C GLU A 126 -9.87 0.02 -7.38
N ARG A 127 -10.18 0.02 -8.69
CA ARG A 127 -9.89 1.17 -9.57
C ARG A 127 -10.42 2.50 -9.02
N SER A 128 -11.61 2.52 -8.45
CA SER A 128 -12.18 3.74 -7.88
C SER A 128 -11.34 4.34 -6.76
N ASP A 129 -10.52 3.53 -6.09
CA ASP A 129 -9.69 4.02 -5.00
C ASP A 129 -8.39 4.65 -5.50
N ILE A 130 -7.79 4.11 -6.58
CA ILE A 130 -6.63 4.77 -7.18
C ILE A 130 -7.01 6.07 -7.87
N GLU A 131 -8.19 6.14 -8.48
CA GLU A 131 -8.69 7.38 -9.10
C GLU A 131 -8.85 8.49 -8.06
N LYS A 132 -9.44 8.19 -6.90
CA LYS A 132 -9.51 9.14 -5.76
C LYS A 132 -8.12 9.55 -5.27
N LEU A 133 -7.19 8.61 -5.15
CA LEU A 133 -5.83 8.90 -4.70
C LEU A 133 -5.11 9.86 -5.68
N ILE A 134 -5.24 9.62 -6.98
CA ILE A 134 -4.69 10.49 -8.03
C ILE A 134 -5.32 11.88 -7.97
N GLU A 135 -6.64 11.98 -7.78
CA GLU A 135 -7.33 13.27 -7.64
C GLU A 135 -6.82 14.09 -6.46
N VAL A 136 -6.53 13.46 -5.32
CA VAL A 136 -5.94 14.13 -4.16
C VAL A 136 -4.51 14.57 -4.44
N LEU A 137 -3.69 13.70 -5.03
CA LEU A 137 -2.29 14.01 -5.35
C LEU A 137 -2.15 15.13 -6.39
N ALA A 138 -3.14 15.33 -7.25
CA ALA A 138 -3.15 16.41 -8.24
C ALA A 138 -3.48 17.79 -7.67
N GLN A 139 -3.90 17.88 -6.40
CA GLN A 139 -4.31 19.13 -5.73
C GLN A 139 -3.20 19.78 -4.89
N ASP A 140 -2.11 19.04 -4.61
CA ASP A 140 -0.91 19.52 -3.91
C ASP A 140 0.17 20.04 -4.89
#